data_AF-A0A6C0E9V4-F1
#
_entry.id   AF-A0A6C0E9V4-F1
#
_cell.length_a   1.000
_cell.length_b   1.000
_cell.length_c   1.000
_cell.angle_alpha   90.00
_cell.angle_beta   90.00
_cell.angle_gamma   90.00
#
_symmetry.space_group_name_H-M   'P 1'
#
loop_
_entity.id
_entity.type
_entity.pdbx_description
1 polymer ?
#
loop_
_entity_poly.entity_id
_entity_poly.type
_entity_poly.pdbx_seq_one_letter_code
_entity_poly.pdbx_strand_id
1 'polypeptide(L)' 'MGVFLVGLNILYSMRDCPQPQIIYRYIPKTLEEEENNPTYPSEIFKTMFSQPSPWIGGVNDLDTRRSDQINKYFISQA' A
#
# COMPACT_ATOMS: atom_id res chain seq x y z
N MET A 1 -51.23 16.97 6.97
CA MET A 1 -50.66 16.60 5.66
C MET A 1 -49.38 17.35 5.31
N GLY A 2 -49.26 18.67 5.52
CA GLY A 2 -48.04 19.42 5.16
C GLY A 2 -46.76 19.00 5.93
N VAL A 3 -46.86 18.75 7.23
CA VAL A 3 -45.71 18.34 8.07
C VAL A 3 -45.12 16.99 7.63
N PHE A 4 -45.98 16.11 7.09
CA PHE A 4 -45.57 14.80 6.58
C PHE A 4 -44.70 14.92 5.32
N LEU A 5 -45.05 15.85 4.42
CA LEU A 5 -44.27 16.14 3.21
C LEU A 5 -42.90 16.75 3.55
N VAL A 6 -42.82 17.57 4.59
CA VAL A 6 -41.57 18.14 5.07
C VAL A 6 -40.66 17.06 5.66
N GLY A 7 -41.21 16.15 6.48
CA GLY A 7 -40.45 15.03 7.04
C GLY A 7 -39.88 14.09 5.97
N LEU A 8 -40.64 13.80 4.91
CA LEU A 8 -40.18 12.97 3.79
C LEU A 8 -39.04 13.63 3.00
N ASN A 9 -39.08 14.95 2.79
CA ASN A 9 -38.01 15.66 2.09
C ASN A 9 -36.70 15.69 2.90
N ILE A 10 -36.78 15.85 4.22
CA ILE A 10 -35.62 15.81 5.10
C ILE A 10 -34.98 14.41 5.06
N LEU A 11 -35.81 13.36 5.11
CA LEU A 11 -35.33 11.98 5.03
C LEU A 11 -34.64 11.69 3.69
N TYR A 12 -35.17 12.23 2.59
CA TYR A 12 -34.56 12.06 1.27
C TYR A 12 -33.25 12.84 1.13
N SER A 13 -33.18 14.03 1.75
CA SER A 13 -31.97 14.87 1.78
C SER A 13 -30.83 14.27 2.60
N MET A 14 -31.14 13.38 3.55
CA MET A 14 -30.14 12.67 4.37
C MET A 14 -29.56 11.42 3.70
N ARG A 15 -30.00 11.08 2.48
CA ARG A 15 -29.37 10.02 1.70
C ARG A 15 -28.06 10.54 1.12
N ASP A 16 -26.96 10.29 1.84
CA ASP A 16 -25.62 10.57 1.34
C ASP A 16 -25.34 9.75 0.08
N CYS A 17 -25.12 10.43 -1.04
CA CYS A 17 -24.56 9.78 -2.23
C CYS A 17 -23.13 9.33 -1.91
N PRO A 18 -22.76 8.07 -2.17
CA PRO A 18 -21.40 7.62 -1.93
C PRO A 18 -20.42 8.47 -2.73
N GLN A 19 -19.35 8.92 -2.08
CA GLN A 19 -18.31 9.70 -2.74
C GLN A 19 -17.67 8.85 -3.86
N PRO A 20 -17.34 9.46 -5.01
CA PRO A 20 -16.68 8.75 -6.09
C PRO A 20 -15.32 8.22 -5.60
N GLN A 21 -15.17 6.90 -5.60
CA GLN A 21 -13.91 6.24 -5.22
C GLN A 21 -13.00 6.16 -6.45
N ILE A 22 -11.76 6.62 -6.33
CA ILE A 22 -10.74 6.48 -7.39
C ILE A 22 -10.24 5.04 -7.35
N ILE A 23 -10.67 4.21 -8.32
CA ILE A 23 -10.26 2.81 -8.43
C ILE A 23 -9.16 2.71 -9.49
N TYR A 24 -7.94 2.42 -9.05
CA TYR A 24 -6.83 2.09 -9.96
C TYR A 24 -6.98 0.64 -10.43
N ARG A 25 -7.00 0.43 -11.74
CA ARG A 25 -7.07 -0.91 -12.35
C ARG A 25 -5.93 -1.09 -13.32
N TYR A 26 -5.42 -2.32 -13.38
CA TYR A 26 -4.45 -2.70 -14.40
C TYR A 26 -5.14 -2.77 -15.77
N ILE A 27 -4.52 -2.14 -16.76
CA ILE A 27 -4.92 -2.24 -18.16
C ILE A 27 -3.87 -3.12 -18.85
N PRO A 28 -4.25 -4.29 -19.38
CA PRO A 28 -3.31 -5.13 -20.11
C PRO A 28 -2.85 -4.42 -21.40
N LYS A 29 -1.60 -4.68 -21.79
CA LYS A 29 -1.06 -4.20 -23.06
C LYS A 29 -1.78 -4.86 -24.22
N THR A 30 -1.79 -4.17 -25.37
CA THR A 30 -2.20 -4.78 -26.63
C THR A 30 -1.08 -5.63 -27.21
N LEU A 31 -1.42 -6.54 -28.13
CA LEU A 31 -0.43 -7.42 -28.77
C LEU A 31 0.65 -6.63 -29.52
N GLU A 32 0.25 -5.58 -30.23
CA GLU A 32 1.17 -4.69 -30.96
C GLU A 32 2.16 -3.97 -30.02
N GLU A 33 1.73 -3.57 -28.82
CA GLU A 33 2.61 -2.95 -27.83
C GLU A 33 3.59 -3.95 -27.22
N GLU A 34 3.19 -5.21 -27.03
CA GLU A 34 4.07 -6.26 -26.53
C GLU A 34 5.16 -6.64 -27.55
N GLU A 35 4.84 -6.63 -28.84
CA GLU A 35 5.79 -6.90 -29.92
C GLU A 35 6.78 -5.75 -30.13
N ASN A 36 6.29 -4.51 -30.13
CA ASN A 36 7.12 -3.33 -30.37
C ASN A 36 7.91 -2.87 -29.14
N ASN A 37 7.38 -3.13 -27.92
CA ASN A 37 7.99 -2.70 -26.67
C ASN A 37 7.91 -3.81 -25.60
N PRO A 38 8.67 -4.91 -25.79
CA PRO A 38 8.67 -6.03 -24.88
C PRO A 38 9.25 -5.60 -23.53
N THR A 39 8.55 -5.94 -22.44
CA THR A 39 9.06 -5.69 -21.09
C THR A 39 10.02 -6.80 -20.70
N TYR A 40 11.27 -6.46 -20.46
CA TYR A 40 12.28 -7.45 -20.08
C TYR A 40 12.01 -7.95 -18.64
N PRO A 41 12.10 -9.26 -18.38
CA PRO A 41 11.94 -9.80 -17.03
C PRO A 41 12.90 -9.16 -16.01
N SER A 42 14.10 -8.79 -16.45
CA SER A 42 15.09 -8.07 -15.64
C SER A 42 14.57 -6.73 -15.11
N GLU A 43 13.74 -6.02 -15.87
CA GLU A 43 13.13 -4.75 -15.45
C GLU A 43 11.98 -4.97 -14.47
N ILE A 44 11.16 -6.00 -14.69
CA ILE A 44 10.03 -6.37 -13.82
C ILE A 44 10.55 -6.72 -12.42
N PHE A 45 11.61 -7.51 -12.35
CA PHE A 45 12.17 -7.98 -11.08
C PHE A 45 13.30 -7.09 -10.54
N LYS A 46 13.66 -5.99 -11.23
CA LYS A 46 14.75 -5.10 -10.84
C LYS A 46 14.63 -4.64 -9.40
N THR A 47 13.43 -4.23 -8.99
CA THR A 47 13.14 -3.73 -7.65
C THR A 47 13.34 -4.77 -6.55
N MET A 48 13.16 -6.06 -6.85
CA MET A 48 13.39 -7.15 -5.90
C MET A 48 14.85 -7.29 -5.49
N PHE A 49 15.77 -6.92 -6.38
CA PHE A 49 17.21 -7.04 -6.18
C PHE A 49 17.90 -5.69 -5.93
N SER A 50 17.29 -4.57 -6.36
CA SER A 50 17.85 -3.23 -6.15
C SER A 50 17.39 -2.57 -4.87
N GLN A 51 16.17 -2.89 -4.41
CA GLN A 51 15.67 -2.39 -3.14
C GLN A 51 15.78 -3.52 -2.13
N PRO A 52 16.50 -3.34 -1.02
CA PRO A 52 16.37 -4.25 0.10
C PRO A 52 14.93 -4.13 0.59
N SER A 53 14.09 -5.09 0.22
CA SER A 53 12.75 -5.23 0.76
C SER A 53 12.88 -6.01 2.07
N PRO A 54 12.92 -5.36 3.25
CA PRO A 54 12.26 -6.00 4.37
C PRO A 54 10.83 -6.20 3.91
N TRP A 55 10.33 -7.42 3.98
CA TRP A 55 8.91 -7.59 4.23
C TRP A 55 8.53 -6.59 5.34
N ILE A 56 7.73 -5.59 4.95
CA ILE A 56 7.26 -4.42 5.72
C ILE A 56 7.73 -4.45 7.19
N GLY A 57 8.79 -3.69 7.52
CA GLY A 57 9.17 -3.37 8.91
C GLY A 57 10.24 -4.23 9.61
N GLY A 58 10.82 -5.25 8.97
CA GLY A 58 11.70 -6.20 9.68
C GLY A 58 13.19 -5.85 9.88
N VAL A 59 13.87 -5.15 8.95
CA VAL A 59 15.36 -5.06 9.03
C VAL A 59 15.84 -4.16 10.19
N ASN A 60 15.09 -3.10 10.50
CA ASN A 60 15.49 -2.16 11.56
C ASN A 60 15.39 -2.79 12.97
N ASP A 61 14.45 -3.72 13.20
CA ASP A 61 14.34 -4.45 14.48
C ASP A 61 15.50 -5.44 14.69
N LEU A 62 15.96 -6.09 13.60
CA LEU A 62 17.06 -7.05 13.66
C LEU A 62 18.40 -6.39 14.03
N ASP A 63 18.72 -5.23 13.45
CA ASP A 63 19.97 -4.53 13.76
C ASP A 63 19.96 -3.92 15.18
N THR A 64 18.80 -3.44 15.64
CA THR A 64 18.65 -2.93 17.00
C THR A 64 18.81 -4.05 18.04
N ARG A 65 18.13 -5.19 17.84
CA ARG A 65 18.29 -6.39 18.71
C ARG A 65 19.71 -6.95 18.73
N ARG A 66 20.40 -6.98 17.58
CA ARG A 66 21.80 -7.43 17.52
C ARG A 66 22.71 -6.51 18.32
N SER A 67 22.51 -5.20 18.21
CA SER A 67 23.31 -4.21 18.94
C SER A 67 23.11 -4.29 20.45
N ASP A 68 21.86 -4.47 20.91
CA ASP A 68 21.54 -4.64 22.34
C ASP A 68 22.16 -5.91 22.94
N GLN A 69 22.19 -7.00 22.16
CA GLN A 69 22.85 -8.25 22.56
C GLN A 69 24.37 -8.15 22.60
N ILE A 70 24.98 -7.22 21.87
CA ILE A 70 26.43 -7.02 21.92
C ILE A 70 26.78 -6.19 23.17
N ASN A 71 25.99 -5.15 23.47
CA ASN A 71 26.21 -4.25 24.61
C ASN A 71 26.16 -4.95 25.99
N LYS A 72 25.33 -5.99 26.16
CA LYS A 72 25.28 -6.77 27.43
C LYS A 72 26.60 -7.43 27.81
N TYR A 73 27.43 -7.81 26.84
CA TYR A 73 28.73 -8.45 27.09
C TYR A 73 29.83 -7.44 27.44
N PHE A 74 29.66 -6.18 27.06
CA PHE A 74 30.61 -5.11 27.39
C PHE A 74 30.39 -4.56 28.80
N ILE A 75 29.15 -4.57 29.30
CA ILE A 75 28.81 -4.13 30.66
C ILE A 75 29.22 -5.17 31.71
N SER A 76 29.23 -6.46 31.35
CA SER A 76 29.55 -7.55 32.27
C SER A 76 31.05 -7.83 32.45
N GLN A 77 31.94 -7.05 31.82
CA GLN A 77 33.39 -7.24 31.85
C GLN A 77 34.12 -6.27 32.80
N ALA A 78 33.42 -5.75 33.83
CA ALA A 78 34.00 -4.89 34.88
C ALA A 78 34.11 -5.64 36.21
#